data_AF-A0A7S2Q1H8-F1
#
_entry.id   AF-A0A7S2Q1H8-F1
#
_cell.length_a   1.000
_cell.length_b   1.000
_cell.length_c   1.000
_cell.angle_alpha   90.00
_cell.angle_beta   90.00
_cell.angle_gamma   90.00
#
_symmetry.space_group_name_H-M   'P 1'
#
loop_
_entity.id
_entity.type
_entity.pdbx_description
1 polymer ?
#
loop_
_entity_poly.entity_id
_entity_poly.type
_entity_poly.pdbx_seq_one_letter_code
_entity_poly.pdbx_strand_id
1 'polypeptide(L)'
;MKTNITEQSPPQPQAAQSSTTTTKEAWKPPSSPQNTPNKIFKIQQPQDLLSFVVADERLSIVKVYASWCKTCKVFDIRYRKLASQLGGGDVVQPGPVRFAEMQYDTPANEEMCKLLNATKLPYILIYRGSQGKVADFQCTPAKFQVLVDTVNDLLSDDGNGNDSVVVDSGNSTLAALRNVTTSSLDSQQQQLSKDGDHNTNNEIKALKEQLVLMENEKIEMFELMKAQIEADKEEIAKMINVVKIQKSMIEERDEQIQKLSGEIETRDGELAAMTKNFNNQVKENNKMEQELALGKSQVADMTNRTAEAEKTISALELKAAIREKEAKEKERQTKALWASWERQKIKYEEERNSVRKMAALSVKSIKTKVRVFISRKD
;
A
#
# COMPACT_ATOMS: atom_id res chain seq x y z
N MET A 1 -21.35 31.34 -61.23
CA MET A 1 -20.88 30.42 -60.17
C MET A 1 -21.46 30.91 -58.86
N LYS A 2 -22.14 30.01 -58.14
CA LYS A 2 -22.95 30.31 -56.95
C LYS A 2 -22.07 30.23 -55.70
N THR A 3 -22.09 31.23 -54.83
CA THR A 3 -21.89 31.04 -53.38
C THR A 3 -22.66 32.12 -52.63
N ASN A 4 -23.68 31.66 -51.91
CA ASN A 4 -24.51 32.41 -50.98
C ASN A 4 -23.88 32.21 -49.60
N ILE A 5 -23.47 33.29 -48.91
CA ILE A 5 -22.94 33.21 -47.54
C ILE A 5 -24.04 33.74 -46.63
N THR A 6 -24.68 32.82 -45.91
CA THR A 6 -25.72 33.09 -44.93
C THR A 6 -25.09 33.49 -43.61
N GLU A 7 -25.47 34.69 -43.18
CA GLU A 7 -25.29 35.29 -41.86
C GLU A 7 -26.18 34.54 -40.83
N GLN A 8 -25.59 34.06 -39.74
CA GLN A 8 -26.35 33.58 -38.57
C GLN A 8 -25.85 34.25 -37.29
N SER A 9 -26.76 34.98 -36.66
CA SER A 9 -26.66 35.51 -35.30
C SER A 9 -26.72 34.40 -34.24
N PRO A 10 -26.13 34.62 -33.05
CA PRO A 10 -26.15 33.66 -31.94
C PRO A 10 -27.51 33.62 -31.22
N PRO A 11 -28.03 32.44 -30.84
CA PRO A 11 -29.20 32.34 -29.97
C PRO A 11 -28.85 32.55 -28.49
N GLN A 12 -29.72 33.27 -27.80
CA GLN A 12 -29.75 33.52 -26.36
C GLN A 12 -29.86 32.23 -25.51
N PRO A 13 -29.45 32.28 -24.23
CA PRO A 13 -29.45 31.14 -23.32
C PRO A 13 -30.86 30.74 -22.90
N GLN A 14 -31.25 29.49 -23.18
CA GLN A 14 -32.42 28.85 -22.59
C GLN A 14 -32.03 28.19 -21.27
N ALA A 15 -32.86 28.45 -20.25
CA ALA A 15 -32.79 27.85 -18.93
C ALA A 15 -32.82 26.31 -19.04
N ALA A 16 -31.74 25.68 -18.59
CA ALA A 16 -31.64 24.24 -18.49
C ALA A 16 -32.54 23.74 -17.35
N GLN A 17 -33.61 23.06 -17.74
CA GLN A 17 -34.46 22.29 -16.86
C GLN A 17 -33.66 21.15 -16.24
N SER A 18 -33.81 21.05 -14.92
CA SER A 18 -33.36 19.98 -14.04
C SER A 18 -33.79 18.59 -14.54
N SER A 19 -32.83 17.80 -15.01
CA SER A 19 -32.93 16.35 -15.10
C SER A 19 -32.24 15.74 -13.88
N THR A 20 -33.04 15.24 -12.94
CA THR A 20 -32.56 14.47 -11.78
C THR A 20 -32.13 13.08 -12.22
N THR A 21 -30.84 12.89 -12.53
CA THR A 21 -30.19 11.58 -12.50
C THR A 21 -29.78 11.28 -11.06
N THR A 22 -30.52 10.40 -10.39
CA THR A 22 -30.17 9.85 -9.08
C THR A 22 -28.97 8.92 -9.22
N THR A 23 -27.76 9.47 -9.13
CA THR A 23 -26.53 8.70 -8.96
C THR A 23 -26.57 8.06 -7.57
N LYS A 24 -26.65 6.73 -7.50
CA LYS A 24 -26.56 5.98 -6.24
C LYS A 24 -25.19 6.22 -5.61
N GLU A 25 -25.13 7.03 -4.55
CA GLU A 25 -23.90 7.26 -3.80
C GLU A 25 -23.34 5.93 -3.27
N ALA A 26 -22.06 5.67 -3.58
CA ALA A 26 -21.33 4.52 -3.09
C ALA A 26 -21.20 4.59 -1.56
N TRP A 27 -21.61 3.53 -0.85
CA TRP A 27 -21.56 3.53 0.62
C TRP A 27 -20.11 3.43 1.08
N LYS A 28 -19.67 4.41 1.86
CA LYS A 28 -18.41 4.35 2.61
C LYS A 28 -18.72 3.95 4.05
N PRO A 29 -17.89 3.12 4.69
CA PRO A 29 -17.99 2.92 6.12
C PRO A 29 -17.90 4.27 6.82
N PRO A 30 -18.68 4.52 7.88
CA PRO A 30 -18.60 5.79 8.60
C PRO A 30 -17.14 6.00 9.03
N SER A 31 -16.52 7.07 8.54
CA SER A 31 -15.22 7.51 9.02
C SER A 31 -15.36 7.73 10.51
N SER A 32 -14.60 6.97 11.31
CA SER A 32 -14.61 7.12 12.76
C SER A 32 -14.51 8.62 13.07
N PRO A 33 -15.44 9.21 13.84
CA PRO A 33 -15.22 10.54 14.38
C PRO A 33 -13.89 10.51 15.13
N GLN A 34 -13.11 11.58 14.99
CA GLN A 34 -11.71 11.68 15.44
C GLN A 34 -11.49 11.56 16.96
N ASN A 35 -12.42 10.96 17.70
CA ASN A 35 -12.37 10.81 19.15
C ASN A 35 -13.02 9.52 19.66
N THR A 36 -12.83 8.40 18.95
CA THR A 36 -13.11 7.05 19.48
C THR A 36 -11.80 6.28 19.63
N PRO A 37 -11.55 5.62 20.75
CA PRO A 37 -10.24 5.03 21.02
C PRO A 37 -9.97 3.71 20.29
N ASN A 38 -10.91 3.20 19.51
CA ASN A 38 -10.74 1.96 18.74
C ASN A 38 -10.46 2.26 17.26
N LYS A 39 -9.18 2.36 16.91
CA LYS A 39 -8.71 2.67 15.55
C LYS A 39 -8.67 1.41 14.68
N ILE A 40 -9.69 1.23 13.83
CA ILE A 40 -9.63 0.26 12.73
C ILE A 40 -8.70 0.83 11.64
N PHE A 41 -7.64 0.09 11.32
CA PHE A 41 -6.66 0.48 10.32
C PHE A 41 -7.21 0.32 8.89
N LYS A 42 -6.86 1.23 7.98
CA LYS A 42 -7.34 1.17 6.59
C LYS A 42 -6.19 0.75 5.68
N ILE A 43 -6.38 -0.35 4.97
CA ILE A 43 -5.43 -0.87 4.00
C ILE A 43 -5.77 -0.30 2.62
N GLN A 44 -4.86 0.50 2.06
CA GLN A 44 -5.04 1.12 0.74
C GLN A 44 -4.18 0.47 -0.35
N GLN A 45 -3.12 -0.26 0.05
CA GLN A 45 -2.17 -0.90 -0.85
C GLN A 45 -1.55 -2.15 -0.18
N PRO A 46 -0.90 -3.06 -0.93
CA PRO A 46 -0.29 -4.28 -0.39
C PRO A 46 0.72 -4.06 0.74
N GLN A 47 1.48 -2.98 0.68
CA GLN A 47 2.46 -2.61 1.70
C GLN A 47 1.78 -2.28 3.05
N ASP A 48 0.57 -1.74 3.03
CA ASP A 48 -0.19 -1.43 4.25
C ASP A 48 -0.64 -2.73 4.94
N LEU A 49 -1.01 -3.76 4.17
CA LEU A 49 -1.36 -5.07 4.73
C LEU A 49 -0.14 -5.70 5.41
N LEU A 50 1.01 -5.74 4.71
CA LEU A 50 2.25 -6.31 5.25
C LEU A 50 2.69 -5.58 6.52
N SER A 51 2.81 -4.24 6.46
CA SER A 51 3.19 -3.44 7.62
C SER A 51 2.22 -3.55 8.79
N PHE A 52 0.93 -3.76 8.52
CA PHE A 52 -0.05 -4.00 9.56
C PHE A 52 0.16 -5.36 10.23
N VAL A 53 0.26 -6.46 9.47
CA VAL A 53 0.32 -7.83 10.03
C VAL A 53 1.65 -8.16 10.72
N VAL A 54 2.76 -7.55 10.28
CA VAL A 54 4.10 -7.81 10.86
C VAL A 54 4.51 -6.84 11.96
N ALA A 55 3.64 -5.89 12.33
CA ALA A 55 4.01 -4.87 13.31
C ALA A 55 4.21 -5.44 14.73
N ASP A 56 3.53 -6.54 15.07
CA ASP A 56 3.66 -7.27 16.34
C ASP A 56 3.09 -8.70 16.22
N GLU A 57 3.25 -9.52 17.26
CA GLU A 57 2.76 -10.91 17.32
C GLU A 57 1.26 -11.04 17.69
N ARG A 58 0.52 -9.92 17.74
CA ARG A 58 -0.91 -9.95 18.07
C ARG A 58 -1.75 -10.46 16.91
N LEU A 59 -2.91 -11.01 17.25
CA LEU A 59 -3.86 -11.47 16.25
C LEU A 59 -4.37 -10.28 15.42
N SER A 60 -4.26 -10.37 14.11
CA SER A 60 -4.62 -9.31 13.17
C SER A 60 -5.79 -9.74 12.30
N ILE A 61 -6.94 -9.07 12.42
CA ILE A 61 -8.16 -9.40 11.69
C ILE A 61 -8.42 -8.34 10.63
N VAL A 62 -8.42 -8.74 9.36
CA VAL A 62 -8.67 -7.88 8.21
C VAL A 62 -10.03 -8.23 7.60
N LYS A 63 -10.94 -7.25 7.55
CA LYS A 63 -12.24 -7.35 6.86
C LYS A 63 -12.12 -6.78 5.44
N VAL A 64 -12.42 -7.60 4.44
CA VAL A 64 -12.55 -7.20 3.04
C VAL A 64 -14.02 -6.86 2.73
N TYR A 65 -14.27 -5.69 2.14
CA TYR A 65 -15.61 -5.19 1.80
C TYR A 65 -15.62 -4.44 0.46
N ALA A 66 -16.80 -4.17 -0.09
CA ALA A 66 -16.95 -3.27 -1.25
C ALA A 66 -18.00 -2.19 -1.00
N SER A 67 -17.86 -1.03 -1.64
CA SER A 67 -18.78 0.10 -1.43
C SER A 67 -20.22 -0.18 -1.86
N TRP A 68 -20.40 -1.08 -2.82
CA TRP A 68 -21.71 -1.52 -3.34
C TRP A 68 -22.30 -2.72 -2.56
N CYS A 69 -21.56 -3.29 -1.60
CA CYS A 69 -21.95 -4.52 -0.89
C CYS A 69 -22.87 -4.24 0.30
N LYS A 70 -24.18 -4.49 0.12
CA LYS A 70 -25.20 -4.32 1.19
C LYS A 70 -24.93 -5.21 2.41
N THR A 71 -24.51 -6.46 2.19
CA THR A 71 -24.17 -7.41 3.26
C THR A 71 -23.01 -6.90 4.12
N CYS A 72 -22.02 -6.27 3.48
CA CYS A 72 -20.85 -5.71 4.14
C CYS A 72 -21.22 -4.55 5.06
N LYS A 73 -22.19 -3.72 4.66
CA LYS A 73 -22.72 -2.64 5.50
C LYS A 73 -23.33 -3.16 6.81
N VAL A 74 -24.09 -4.25 6.74
CA VAL A 74 -24.68 -4.88 7.94
C VAL A 74 -23.60 -5.53 8.80
N PHE A 75 -22.63 -6.19 8.17
CA PHE A 75 -21.50 -6.81 8.86
C PHE A 75 -20.63 -5.80 9.62
N ASP A 76 -20.40 -4.62 9.04
CA ASP A 76 -19.55 -3.56 9.59
C ASP A 76 -19.94 -3.15 11.01
N ILE A 77 -21.24 -3.09 11.32
CA ILE A 77 -21.73 -2.74 12.65
C ILE A 77 -21.22 -3.74 13.70
N ARG A 78 -21.30 -5.04 13.40
CA ARG A 78 -20.83 -6.10 14.31
C ARG A 78 -19.31 -6.14 14.39
N TYR A 79 -18.63 -5.94 13.25
CA TYR A 79 -17.18 -5.88 13.17
C TYR A 79 -16.60 -4.75 14.03
N ARG A 80 -17.17 -3.54 13.96
CA ARG A 80 -16.76 -2.41 14.81
C ARG A 80 -17.02 -2.65 16.30
N LYS A 81 -18.11 -3.33 16.64
CA LYS A 81 -18.40 -3.74 18.02
C LYS A 81 -17.34 -4.71 18.54
N LEU A 82 -16.97 -5.72 17.76
CA LEU A 82 -15.91 -6.66 18.10
C LEU A 82 -14.54 -5.96 18.23
N ALA A 83 -14.23 -5.08 17.27
CA ALA A 83 -13.03 -4.24 17.33
C ALA A 83 -12.96 -3.40 18.60
N SER A 84 -14.12 -2.93 19.09
CA SER A 84 -14.18 -2.16 20.32
C SER A 84 -14.00 -2.97 21.59
N GLN A 85 -14.27 -4.27 21.54
CA GLN A 85 -14.13 -5.18 22.67
C GLN A 85 -12.73 -5.76 22.78
N LEU A 86 -12.09 -6.10 21.65
CA LEU A 86 -10.80 -6.79 21.63
C LEU A 86 -9.62 -5.92 21.16
N GLY A 87 -9.89 -4.75 20.58
CA GLY A 87 -8.88 -3.83 20.02
C GLY A 87 -8.07 -3.06 21.06
N GLY A 88 -8.63 -2.86 22.24
CA GLY A 88 -8.11 -1.95 23.26
C GLY A 88 -8.66 -0.54 23.05
N GLY A 89 -9.46 -0.08 24.01
CA GLY A 89 -10.15 1.20 23.97
C GLY A 89 -9.35 2.36 24.57
N ASP A 90 -8.02 2.29 24.63
CA ASP A 90 -7.19 3.44 25.00
C ASP A 90 -5.73 3.28 24.52
N VAL A 91 -5.03 4.38 24.29
CA VAL A 91 -3.60 4.41 23.85
C VAL A 91 -2.67 3.79 24.91
N VAL A 92 -3.16 3.67 26.15
CA VAL A 92 -2.41 3.22 27.32
C VAL A 92 -2.35 1.69 27.44
N GLN A 93 -3.33 0.94 26.91
CA GLN A 93 -3.34 -0.53 26.95
C GLN A 93 -3.83 -1.12 25.62
N PRO A 94 -2.91 -1.58 24.75
CA PRO A 94 -3.28 -2.23 23.50
C PRO A 94 -4.03 -3.54 23.79
N GLY A 95 -5.16 -3.76 23.11
CA GLY A 95 -5.92 -5.00 23.23
C GLY A 95 -5.22 -6.18 22.56
N PRO A 96 -5.66 -7.43 22.82
CA PRO A 96 -5.03 -8.64 22.29
C PRO A 96 -5.15 -8.78 20.76
N VAL A 97 -6.07 -8.05 20.13
CA VAL A 97 -6.38 -8.19 18.69
C VAL A 97 -6.30 -6.85 17.99
N ARG A 98 -5.84 -6.83 16.74
CA ARG A 98 -5.78 -5.65 15.87
C ARG A 98 -6.80 -5.79 14.74
N PHE A 99 -7.43 -4.69 14.36
CA PHE A 99 -8.49 -4.69 13.37
C PHE A 99 -8.14 -3.77 12.19
N ALA A 100 -8.34 -4.28 10.97
CA ALA A 100 -8.16 -3.53 9.74
C ALA A 100 -9.29 -3.78 8.74
N GLU A 101 -9.50 -2.82 7.84
CA GLU A 101 -10.42 -2.95 6.73
C GLU A 101 -9.74 -2.68 5.39
N MET A 102 -10.14 -3.46 4.38
CA MET A 102 -9.62 -3.40 3.03
C MET A 102 -10.77 -3.32 2.05
N GLN A 103 -10.75 -2.31 1.18
CA GLN A 103 -11.81 -2.08 0.20
C GLN A 103 -11.48 -2.79 -1.11
N TYR A 104 -12.32 -3.72 -1.55
CA TYR A 104 -12.17 -4.54 -2.75
C TYR A 104 -12.27 -3.74 -4.04
N ASP A 105 -13.23 -2.80 -4.12
CA ASP A 105 -13.59 -2.07 -5.35
C ASP A 105 -12.71 -0.84 -5.63
N THR A 106 -11.52 -0.77 -5.02
CA THR A 106 -10.50 0.22 -5.37
C THR A 106 -9.43 -0.42 -6.26
N PRO A 107 -8.97 0.24 -7.35
CA PRO A 107 -8.00 -0.34 -8.29
C PRO A 107 -6.71 -0.87 -7.63
N ALA A 108 -6.25 -0.23 -6.55
CA ALA A 108 -5.06 -0.62 -5.80
C ALA A 108 -5.21 -1.95 -5.03
N ASN A 109 -6.43 -2.30 -4.61
CA ASN A 109 -6.69 -3.47 -3.77
C ASN A 109 -7.38 -4.61 -4.53
N GLU A 110 -7.97 -4.36 -5.70
CA GLU A 110 -8.73 -5.35 -6.46
C GLU A 110 -7.86 -6.58 -6.79
N GLU A 111 -6.68 -6.34 -7.37
CA GLU A 111 -5.71 -7.40 -7.72
C GLU A 111 -5.20 -8.15 -6.47
N MET A 112 -4.91 -7.42 -5.39
CA MET A 112 -4.51 -8.03 -4.12
C MET A 112 -5.61 -8.93 -3.54
N CYS A 113 -6.87 -8.49 -3.56
CA CYS A 113 -7.98 -9.29 -3.05
C CYS A 113 -8.20 -10.56 -3.89
N LYS A 114 -7.98 -10.50 -5.20
CA LYS A 114 -7.99 -11.68 -6.08
C LYS A 114 -6.88 -12.67 -5.69
N LEU A 115 -5.65 -12.18 -5.49
CA LEU A 115 -4.51 -13.01 -5.08
C LEU A 115 -4.71 -13.66 -3.70
N LEU A 116 -5.37 -12.96 -2.78
CA LEU A 116 -5.71 -13.48 -1.45
C LEU A 116 -6.94 -14.40 -1.43
N ASN A 117 -7.52 -14.71 -2.60
CA ASN A 117 -8.77 -15.47 -2.77
C ASN A 117 -9.99 -14.85 -2.05
N ALA A 118 -9.94 -13.56 -1.72
CA ALA A 118 -10.99 -12.82 -1.02
C ALA A 118 -12.04 -12.23 -1.99
N THR A 119 -12.59 -13.08 -2.87
CA THR A 119 -13.51 -12.67 -3.94
C THR A 119 -14.99 -12.64 -3.50
N LYS A 120 -15.34 -13.33 -2.41
CA LYS A 120 -16.71 -13.41 -1.88
C LYS A 120 -16.86 -12.55 -0.63
N LEU A 121 -17.63 -11.46 -0.74
CA LEU A 121 -17.72 -10.45 0.32
C LEU A 121 -18.92 -10.67 1.27
N PRO A 122 -18.81 -10.21 2.53
CA PRO A 122 -17.58 -9.79 3.20
C PRO A 122 -16.67 -11.00 3.49
N TYR A 123 -15.37 -10.79 3.41
CA TYR A 123 -14.34 -11.81 3.62
C TYR A 123 -13.48 -11.44 4.81
N ILE A 124 -13.05 -12.43 5.59
CA ILE A 124 -12.17 -12.22 6.75
C ILE A 124 -10.86 -12.93 6.50
N LEU A 125 -9.76 -12.23 6.76
CA LEU A 125 -8.41 -12.76 6.80
C LEU A 125 -7.88 -12.56 8.22
N ILE A 126 -7.34 -13.61 8.83
CA ILE A 126 -6.78 -13.59 10.17
C ILE A 126 -5.30 -13.96 10.07
N TYR A 127 -4.46 -13.08 10.63
CA TYR A 127 -3.01 -13.22 10.65
C TYR A 127 -2.50 -13.22 12.09
N ARG A 128 -1.32 -13.79 12.30
CA ARG A 128 -0.63 -13.79 13.58
C ARG A 128 0.87 -13.64 13.37
N GLY A 129 1.38 -12.41 13.54
CA GLY A 129 2.80 -12.05 13.45
C GLY A 129 3.62 -12.93 12.52
N SER A 130 4.57 -13.67 13.11
CA SER A 130 5.47 -14.59 12.43
C SER A 130 4.83 -15.85 11.81
N GLN A 131 3.66 -16.27 12.28
CA GLN A 131 2.92 -17.43 11.75
C GLN A 131 2.20 -17.12 10.42
N GLY A 132 2.12 -15.84 10.03
CA GLY A 132 1.45 -15.44 8.80
C GLY A 132 -0.07 -15.63 8.90
N LYS A 133 -0.68 -16.14 7.83
CA LYS A 133 -2.15 -16.28 7.73
C LYS A 133 -2.60 -17.55 8.45
N VAL A 134 -3.35 -17.40 9.55
CA VAL A 134 -3.81 -18.50 10.40
C VAL A 134 -5.25 -18.94 10.09
N ALA A 135 -6.09 -18.07 9.54
CA ALA A 135 -7.42 -18.43 9.09
C ALA A 135 -7.95 -17.45 8.03
N ASP A 136 -8.83 -17.93 7.14
CA ASP A 136 -9.60 -17.07 6.25
C ASP A 136 -10.93 -17.71 5.83
N PHE A 137 -11.97 -16.89 5.71
CA PHE A 137 -13.30 -17.36 5.32
C PHE A 137 -14.24 -16.22 4.94
N GLN A 138 -15.24 -16.57 4.13
CA GLN A 138 -16.40 -15.70 3.90
C GLN A 138 -17.29 -15.66 5.15
N CYS A 139 -17.59 -14.46 5.66
CA CYS A 139 -18.33 -14.30 6.91
C CYS A 139 -19.57 -13.43 6.74
N THR A 140 -20.70 -14.02 6.38
CA THR A 140 -21.97 -13.26 6.33
C THR A 140 -22.42 -12.85 7.74
N PRO A 141 -23.29 -11.84 7.91
CA PRO A 141 -23.80 -11.43 9.21
C PRO A 141 -24.42 -12.58 10.03
N ALA A 142 -25.04 -13.57 9.39
CA ALA A 142 -25.57 -14.76 10.05
C ALA A 142 -24.47 -15.65 10.66
N LYS A 143 -23.29 -15.69 10.03
CA LYS A 143 -22.12 -16.46 10.46
C LYS A 143 -21.13 -15.63 11.29
N PHE A 144 -21.53 -14.46 11.80
CA PHE A 144 -20.63 -13.62 12.61
C PHE A 144 -20.11 -14.33 13.86
N GLN A 145 -20.90 -15.26 14.43
CA GLN A 145 -20.47 -16.03 15.59
C GLN A 145 -19.24 -16.90 15.27
N VAL A 146 -19.15 -17.46 14.06
CA VAL A 146 -17.97 -18.22 13.62
C VAL A 146 -16.70 -17.37 13.73
N LEU A 147 -16.76 -16.08 13.39
CA LEU A 147 -15.63 -15.18 13.56
C LEU A 147 -15.25 -15.00 15.03
N VAL A 148 -16.24 -14.82 15.91
CA VAL A 148 -15.99 -14.66 17.35
C VAL A 148 -15.36 -15.92 17.94
N ASP A 149 -15.90 -17.10 17.59
CA ASP A 149 -15.42 -18.39 18.06
C ASP A 149 -13.98 -18.64 17.60
N THR A 150 -13.69 -18.46 16.30
CA THR A 150 -12.33 -18.60 15.76
C THR A 150 -11.33 -17.67 16.43
N VAL A 151 -11.73 -16.44 16.76
CA VAL A 151 -10.85 -15.50 17.45
C VAL A 151 -10.57 -15.94 18.88
N ASN A 152 -11.57 -16.43 19.60
CA ASN A 152 -11.38 -16.92 20.97
C ASN A 152 -10.52 -18.19 21.00
N ASP A 153 -10.69 -19.10 20.04
CA ASP A 153 -9.88 -20.30 19.91
C ASP A 153 -8.40 -19.94 19.68
N LEU A 154 -8.14 -19.02 18.74
CA LEU A 154 -6.77 -18.57 18.43
C LEU A 154 -6.12 -17.79 19.58
N LEU A 155 -6.91 -17.12 20.44
CA LEU A 155 -6.40 -16.46 21.64
C LEU A 155 -6.15 -17.44 22.80
N SER A 156 -6.83 -18.58 22.81
CA SER A 156 -6.69 -19.60 23.86
C SER A 156 -5.45 -20.50 23.66
N ASP A 157 -4.98 -20.61 22.41
CA ASP A 157 -3.82 -21.43 22.03
C ASP A 157 -2.46 -20.82 22.46
N ASP A 158 -2.46 -19.57 22.95
CA ASP A 158 -1.25 -18.88 23.44
C ASP A 158 -0.74 -19.36 24.82
N GLY A 159 -1.41 -20.33 25.44
CA GLY A 159 -1.20 -20.70 26.83
C GLY A 159 -0.54 -22.04 27.13
N ASN A 160 -0.26 -22.91 26.15
CA ASN A 160 0.27 -24.25 26.47
C ASN A 160 1.20 -24.83 25.38
N GLY A 161 2.38 -24.23 25.24
CA GLY A 161 3.50 -24.86 24.54
C GLY A 161 4.20 -25.91 25.42
N ASN A 162 3.57 -27.06 25.62
CA ASN A 162 4.20 -28.28 26.11
C ASN A 162 3.45 -29.51 25.58
N ASP A 163 3.89 -30.02 24.43
CA ASP A 163 3.80 -31.43 24.01
C ASP A 163 4.69 -31.53 22.73
N SER A 164 5.93 -32.03 22.73
CA SER A 164 6.55 -33.17 23.40
C SER A 164 5.85 -34.50 23.17
N VAL A 165 5.60 -34.84 21.90
CA VAL A 165 5.53 -36.26 21.51
C VAL A 165 6.95 -36.75 21.28
N VAL A 166 7.58 -37.13 22.40
CA VAL A 166 8.67 -38.10 22.45
C VAL A 166 8.03 -39.48 22.24
N VAL A 167 8.45 -40.19 21.19
CA VAL A 167 8.38 -41.66 21.20
C VAL A 167 9.82 -42.17 21.19
N ASP A 168 10.03 -43.02 22.16
CA ASP A 168 11.27 -43.50 22.76
C ASP A 168 12.03 -44.54 21.93
N SER A 169 13.28 -44.72 22.36
CA SER A 169 14.03 -45.98 22.49
C SER A 169 15.17 -46.28 21.50
N GLY A 170 16.39 -46.36 22.05
CA GLY A 170 17.46 -47.22 21.54
C GLY A 170 18.90 -46.69 21.63
N ASN A 171 19.46 -46.70 22.84
CA ASN A 171 20.88 -46.53 23.23
C ASN A 171 22.00 -46.69 22.18
N SER A 172 22.98 -45.77 22.22
CA SER A 172 24.39 -46.08 21.94
C SER A 172 25.33 -45.25 22.82
N THR A 173 25.61 -45.76 24.02
CA THR A 173 26.79 -45.37 24.80
C THR A 173 27.93 -46.31 24.45
N LEU A 174 28.92 -45.78 23.71
CA LEU A 174 30.14 -46.48 23.32
C LEU A 174 31.32 -45.75 23.97
N ALA A 175 31.60 -46.07 25.23
CA ALA A 175 32.87 -45.77 25.87
C ALA A 175 33.02 -46.58 27.17
N ALA A 176 34.20 -47.18 27.33
CA ALA A 176 34.73 -47.90 28.49
C ALA A 176 34.33 -49.38 28.63
N LEU A 177 35.24 -50.27 28.24
CA LEU A 177 35.99 -51.07 29.22
C LEU A 177 37.17 -51.79 28.53
N ARG A 178 38.35 -51.29 28.88
CA ARG A 178 39.66 -51.90 28.71
C ARG A 178 40.01 -52.52 30.07
N ASN A 179 40.68 -53.66 30.03
CA ASN A 179 41.27 -54.44 31.14
C ASN A 179 40.36 -55.50 31.77
N VAL A 180 40.81 -56.75 31.69
CA VAL A 180 41.06 -57.71 32.81
C VAL A 180 41.51 -59.03 32.13
N THR A 181 42.81 -59.26 31.98
CA THR A 181 43.74 -59.98 32.89
C THR A 181 44.02 -61.40 32.37
N THR A 182 45.25 -61.58 31.91
CA THR A 182 45.96 -62.84 31.72
C THR A 182 46.24 -63.51 33.07
N SER A 183 45.87 -64.78 33.24
CA SER A 183 46.39 -65.76 34.23
C SER A 183 45.49 -66.99 34.14
N SER A 184 45.89 -68.26 34.11
CA SER A 184 47.11 -68.91 34.52
C SER A 184 47.04 -70.33 33.94
N LEU A 185 47.97 -70.67 33.04
CA LEU A 185 48.36 -72.05 32.77
C LEU A 185 49.52 -72.34 33.71
N ASP A 186 49.31 -73.18 34.71
CA ASP A 186 50.28 -74.20 35.13
C ASP A 186 49.89 -74.92 36.42
N SER A 187 50.38 -76.16 36.50
CA SER A 187 50.49 -77.03 37.68
C SER A 187 49.28 -77.89 38.06
N GLN A 188 49.32 -79.16 37.64
CA GLN A 188 49.51 -80.24 38.61
C GLN A 188 50.04 -81.51 37.92
N GLN A 189 51.29 -81.82 38.22
CA GLN A 189 51.92 -83.12 38.01
C GLN A 189 52.56 -83.55 39.33
N GLN A 190 52.20 -84.76 39.78
CA GLN A 190 52.84 -85.69 40.74
C GLN A 190 51.72 -86.39 41.54
N GLN A 191 51.71 -87.70 41.77
CA GLN A 191 52.78 -88.68 41.77
C GLN A 191 52.19 -90.11 41.71
N LEU A 192 52.99 -91.03 41.15
CA LEU A 192 52.84 -92.49 41.14
C LEU A 192 52.44 -93.08 42.50
N SER A 193 51.66 -94.17 42.49
CA SER A 193 52.13 -95.52 42.86
C SER A 193 51.12 -96.62 42.53
N LYS A 194 51.67 -97.80 42.27
CA LYS A 194 51.07 -99.05 41.76
C LYS A 194 50.07 -99.68 42.74
N ASP A 195 48.99 -100.26 42.22
CA ASP A 195 48.77 -101.71 42.33
C ASP A 195 47.69 -102.18 41.34
N GLY A 196 47.85 -103.42 40.89
CA GLY A 196 47.28 -103.94 39.66
C GLY A 196 45.80 -104.27 39.68
N ASP A 197 45.25 -104.18 38.46
CA ASP A 197 44.46 -105.23 37.83
C ASP A 197 43.04 -105.47 38.36
N HIS A 198 42.13 -104.56 38.00
CA HIS A 198 40.81 -104.81 37.41
C HIS A 198 39.84 -103.62 37.63
N ASN A 199 40.11 -102.46 37.03
CA ASN A 199 39.05 -101.43 36.85
C ASN A 199 39.34 -100.32 35.82
N THR A 200 40.48 -100.34 35.13
CA THR A 200 40.90 -99.27 34.22
C THR A 200 40.09 -99.22 32.92
N ASN A 201 39.59 -100.37 32.45
CA ASN A 201 38.80 -100.43 31.22
C ASN A 201 37.43 -99.76 31.35
N ASN A 202 36.83 -99.74 32.55
CA ASN A 202 35.53 -99.11 32.78
C ASN A 202 35.64 -97.58 32.85
N GLU A 203 36.68 -97.06 33.51
CA GLU A 203 36.98 -95.62 33.51
C GLU A 203 37.40 -95.11 32.14
N ILE A 204 38.24 -95.86 31.40
CA ILE A 204 38.61 -95.53 30.01
C ILE A 204 37.37 -95.53 29.11
N LYS A 205 36.40 -96.42 29.35
CA LYS A 205 35.14 -96.46 28.60
C LYS A 205 34.24 -95.27 28.92
N ALA A 206 34.09 -94.92 30.20
CA ALA A 206 33.31 -93.75 30.64
C ALA A 206 33.90 -92.43 30.12
N LEU A 207 35.24 -92.28 30.14
CA LEU A 207 35.93 -91.13 29.57
C LEU A 207 35.78 -91.05 28.05
N LYS A 208 35.77 -92.20 27.35
CA LYS A 208 35.49 -92.24 25.91
C LYS A 208 34.05 -91.83 25.59
N GLU A 209 33.08 -92.29 26.36
CA GLU A 209 31.67 -91.88 26.21
C GLU A 209 31.49 -90.38 26.49
N GLN A 210 32.17 -89.84 27.51
CA GLN A 210 32.15 -88.41 27.82
C GLN A 210 32.84 -87.56 26.75
N LEU A 211 33.94 -88.06 26.17
CA LEU A 211 34.61 -87.42 25.04
C LEU A 211 33.70 -87.33 23.83
N VAL A 212 33.02 -88.44 23.48
CA VAL A 212 32.05 -88.49 22.38
C VAL A 212 30.88 -87.54 22.63
N LEU A 213 30.41 -87.43 23.87
CA LEU A 213 29.32 -86.53 24.23
C LEU A 213 29.73 -85.05 24.09
N MET A 214 30.92 -84.67 24.58
CA MET A 214 31.47 -83.31 24.38
C MET A 214 31.78 -83.00 22.91
N GLU A 215 32.20 -84.00 22.12
CA GLU A 215 32.40 -83.86 20.68
C GLU A 215 31.08 -83.56 19.97
N ASN A 216 30.01 -84.26 20.34
CA ASN A 216 28.67 -84.01 19.81
C ASN A 216 28.12 -82.63 20.23
N GLU A 217 28.26 -82.23 21.50
CA GLU A 217 27.85 -80.89 21.97
C GLU A 217 28.61 -79.77 21.23
N LYS A 218 29.91 -79.98 20.97
CA LYS A 218 30.72 -79.04 20.19
C LYS A 218 30.27 -78.98 18.73
N ILE A 219 29.87 -80.10 18.14
CA ILE A 219 29.31 -80.17 16.78
C ILE A 219 27.98 -79.41 16.73
N GLU A 220 27.06 -79.64 17.69
CA GLU A 220 25.79 -78.92 17.78
C GLU A 220 25.98 -77.40 17.94
N MET A 221 26.93 -76.99 18.78
CA MET A 221 27.26 -75.57 18.95
C MET A 221 27.85 -74.94 17.68
N PHE A 222 28.66 -75.70 16.92
CA PHE A 222 29.17 -75.25 15.61
C PHE A 222 28.05 -75.14 14.56
N GLU A 223 27.08 -76.06 14.56
CA GLU A 223 25.94 -75.99 13.65
C GLU A 223 25.02 -74.81 13.99
N LEU A 224 24.75 -74.55 15.27
CA LEU A 224 24.03 -73.34 15.73
C LEU A 224 24.74 -72.06 15.32
N MET A 225 26.06 -71.98 15.53
CA MET A 225 26.86 -70.83 15.13
C MET A 225 26.85 -70.63 13.61
N LYS A 226 26.91 -71.71 12.82
CA LYS A 226 26.79 -71.64 11.36
C LYS A 226 25.42 -71.14 10.93
N ALA A 227 24.34 -71.65 11.54
CA ALA A 227 22.98 -71.20 11.26
C ALA A 227 22.77 -69.71 11.60
N GLN A 228 23.33 -69.24 12.72
CA GLN A 228 23.30 -67.82 13.09
C GLN A 228 24.06 -66.96 12.08
N ILE A 229 25.25 -67.37 11.64
CA ILE A 229 26.02 -66.66 10.61
C ILE A 229 25.25 -66.58 9.29
N GLU A 230 24.54 -67.65 8.91
CA GLU A 230 23.73 -67.69 7.69
C GLU A 230 22.53 -66.71 7.79
N ALA A 231 21.88 -66.64 8.96
CA ALA A 231 20.79 -65.71 9.23
C ALA A 231 21.25 -64.24 9.24
N ASP A 232 22.36 -63.93 9.93
CA ASP A 232 22.96 -62.59 10.00
C ASP A 232 23.38 -62.12 8.59
N LYS A 233 23.92 -63.02 7.76
CA LYS A 233 24.27 -62.73 6.36
C LYS A 233 23.05 -62.32 5.55
N GLU A 234 21.91 -62.98 5.75
CA GLU A 234 20.66 -62.62 5.08
C GLU A 234 20.11 -61.27 5.57
N GLU A 235 20.21 -60.98 6.86
CA GLU A 235 19.81 -59.69 7.44
C GLU A 235 20.70 -58.54 6.94
N ILE A 236 22.01 -58.73 6.90
CA ILE A 236 22.97 -57.77 6.33
C ILE A 236 22.66 -57.51 4.85
N ALA A 237 22.33 -58.55 4.07
CA ALA A 237 21.95 -58.38 2.68
C ALA A 237 20.67 -57.52 2.51
N LYS A 238 19.67 -57.70 3.39
CA LYS A 238 18.46 -56.86 3.42
C LYS A 238 18.81 -55.41 3.77
N MET A 239 19.64 -55.18 4.78
CA MET A 239 20.10 -53.83 5.15
C MET A 239 20.87 -53.14 4.03
N ILE A 240 21.78 -53.84 3.33
CA ILE A 240 22.51 -53.30 2.18
C ILE A 240 21.55 -52.84 1.09
N ASN A 241 20.49 -53.60 0.83
CA ASN A 241 19.50 -53.21 -0.18
C ASN A 241 18.71 -51.95 0.23
N VAL A 242 18.34 -51.84 1.51
CA VAL A 242 17.70 -50.63 2.06
C VAL A 242 18.62 -49.42 1.90
N VAL A 243 19.90 -49.54 2.28
CA VAL A 243 20.88 -48.46 2.14
C VAL A 243 21.07 -48.07 0.68
N LYS A 244 21.07 -49.04 -0.24
CA LYS A 244 21.17 -48.79 -1.68
C LYS A 244 19.97 -48.00 -2.21
N ILE A 245 18.75 -48.35 -1.78
CA ILE A 245 17.52 -47.62 -2.13
C ILE A 245 17.58 -46.20 -1.55
N GLN A 246 17.90 -46.05 -0.27
CA GLN A 246 18.02 -44.74 0.38
C GLN A 246 19.05 -43.85 -0.32
N LYS A 247 20.20 -44.41 -0.72
CA LYS A 247 21.22 -43.69 -1.49
C LYS A 247 20.66 -43.16 -2.81
N SER A 248 19.95 -43.98 -3.58
CA SER A 248 19.32 -43.52 -4.83
C SER A 248 18.29 -42.40 -4.61
N MET A 249 17.54 -42.46 -3.51
CA MET A 249 16.57 -41.41 -3.14
C MET A 249 17.23 -40.12 -2.65
N ILE A 250 18.46 -40.19 -2.15
CA ILE A 250 19.25 -39.01 -1.75
C ILE A 250 19.84 -38.36 -3.00
N GLU A 251 20.41 -39.15 -3.90
CA GLU A 251 20.95 -38.67 -5.18
C GLU A 251 19.87 -37.92 -5.99
N GLU A 252 18.66 -38.46 -6.08
CA GLU A 252 17.53 -37.78 -6.74
C GLU A 252 17.15 -36.45 -6.05
N ARG A 253 17.19 -36.40 -4.71
CA ARG A 253 16.93 -35.16 -3.97
C ARG A 253 18.04 -34.14 -4.16
N ASP A 254 19.29 -34.56 -4.23
CA ASP A 254 20.43 -33.68 -4.48
C ASP A 254 20.33 -33.02 -5.87
N GLU A 255 19.89 -33.76 -6.89
CA GLU A 255 19.59 -33.20 -8.22
C GLU A 255 18.48 -32.13 -8.16
N GLN A 256 17.41 -32.39 -7.40
CA GLN A 256 16.34 -31.41 -7.19
C GLN A 256 16.83 -30.15 -6.45
N ILE A 257 17.67 -30.33 -5.43
CA ILE A 257 18.27 -29.21 -4.68
C ILE A 257 19.14 -28.36 -5.60
N GLN A 258 19.97 -28.97 -6.45
CA GLN A 258 20.80 -28.22 -7.41
C GLN A 258 19.94 -27.42 -8.38
N LYS A 259 18.86 -28.02 -8.90
CA LYS A 259 17.92 -27.33 -9.78
C LYS A 259 17.28 -26.13 -9.09
N LEU A 260 16.77 -26.31 -7.86
CA LEU A 260 16.16 -25.23 -7.09
C LEU A 260 17.16 -24.13 -6.74
N SER A 261 18.41 -24.48 -6.43
CA SER A 261 19.48 -23.51 -6.17
C SER A 261 19.73 -22.62 -7.39
N GLY A 262 19.77 -23.18 -8.60
CA GLY A 262 19.89 -22.39 -9.83
C GLY A 262 18.67 -21.50 -10.09
N GLU A 263 17.45 -21.97 -9.79
CA GLU A 263 16.24 -21.15 -9.88
C GLU A 263 16.26 -19.98 -8.88
N ILE A 264 16.81 -20.17 -7.68
CA ILE A 264 16.98 -19.11 -6.69
C ILE A 264 17.99 -18.07 -7.19
N GLU A 265 19.14 -18.48 -7.70
CA GLU A 265 20.16 -17.55 -8.22
C GLU A 265 19.63 -16.68 -9.37
N THR A 266 18.84 -17.28 -10.27
CA THR A 266 18.22 -16.52 -11.37
C THR A 266 17.21 -15.49 -10.85
N ARG A 267 16.36 -15.88 -9.89
CA ARG A 267 15.41 -14.96 -9.25
C ARG A 267 16.08 -13.85 -8.44
N ASP A 268 17.17 -14.15 -7.74
CA ASP A 268 17.94 -13.14 -7.01
C ASP A 268 18.54 -12.11 -7.97
N GLY A 269 19.02 -12.56 -9.15
CA GLY A 269 19.46 -11.68 -10.23
C GLY A 269 18.35 -10.77 -10.77
N GLU A 270 17.16 -11.32 -11.00
CA GLU A 270 15.98 -10.56 -11.43
C GLU A 270 15.53 -9.52 -10.37
N LEU A 271 15.51 -9.91 -9.09
CA LEU A 271 15.19 -9.02 -7.98
C LEU A 271 16.20 -7.87 -7.86
N ALA A 272 17.50 -8.15 -8.05
CA ALA A 272 18.52 -7.12 -8.05
C ALA A 272 18.34 -6.13 -9.22
N ALA A 273 18.02 -6.62 -10.42
CA ALA A 273 17.74 -5.79 -11.58
C ALA A 273 16.47 -4.93 -11.38
N MET A 274 15.40 -5.53 -10.85
CA MET A 274 14.16 -4.81 -10.51
C MET A 274 14.41 -3.72 -9.46
N THR A 275 15.18 -4.03 -8.42
CA THR A 275 15.56 -3.08 -7.37
C THR A 275 16.34 -1.89 -7.94
N LYS A 276 17.27 -2.15 -8.87
CA LYS A 276 18.02 -1.09 -9.57
C LYS A 276 17.09 -0.19 -10.39
N ASN A 277 16.16 -0.78 -11.14
CA ASN A 277 15.18 -0.02 -11.92
C ASN A 277 14.27 0.81 -11.02
N PHE A 278 13.77 0.24 -9.92
CA PHE A 278 12.94 0.96 -8.95
C PHE A 278 13.68 2.15 -8.35
N ASN A 279 14.95 1.96 -7.93
CA ASN A 279 15.77 3.05 -7.40
C ASN A 279 16.01 4.17 -8.41
N ASN A 280 16.17 3.85 -9.70
CA ASN A 280 16.28 4.85 -10.74
C ASN A 280 14.96 5.61 -10.94
N GLN A 281 13.82 4.91 -10.94
CA GLN A 281 12.50 5.53 -11.04
C GLN A 281 12.22 6.49 -9.88
N VAL A 282 12.61 6.11 -8.66
CA VAL A 282 12.48 6.98 -7.48
C VAL A 282 13.31 8.25 -7.64
N LYS A 283 14.54 8.15 -8.18
CA LYS A 283 15.38 9.33 -8.45
C LYS A 283 14.74 10.26 -9.50
N GLU A 284 14.19 9.70 -10.58
CA GLU A 284 13.49 10.48 -11.60
C GLU A 284 12.24 11.16 -11.03
N ASN A 285 11.44 10.44 -10.23
CA ASN A 285 10.27 11.01 -9.57
C ASN A 285 10.64 12.15 -8.64
N ASN A 286 11.69 12.00 -7.82
CA ASN A 286 12.17 13.09 -6.96
C ASN A 286 12.62 14.31 -7.77
N LYS A 287 13.27 14.10 -8.92
CA LYS A 287 13.66 15.20 -9.82
C LYS A 287 12.43 15.91 -10.38
N MET A 288 11.43 15.16 -10.85
CA MET A 288 10.17 15.72 -11.34
C MET A 288 9.41 16.49 -10.25
N GLU A 289 9.41 16.00 -9.01
CA GLU A 289 8.80 16.71 -7.88
C GLU A 289 9.48 18.05 -7.58
N GLN A 290 10.82 18.12 -7.69
CA GLN A 290 11.57 19.38 -7.55
C GLN A 290 11.24 20.36 -8.68
N GLU A 291 11.19 19.88 -9.92
CA GLU A 291 10.80 20.71 -11.08
C GLU A 291 9.35 21.22 -10.95
N LEU A 292 8.44 20.36 -10.48
CA LEU A 292 7.05 20.74 -10.23
C LEU A 292 6.94 21.78 -9.11
N ALA A 293 7.73 21.65 -8.04
CA ALA A 293 7.76 22.63 -6.96
C ALA A 293 8.27 24.00 -7.45
N LEU A 294 9.33 24.01 -8.27
CA LEU A 294 9.86 25.22 -8.90
C LEU A 294 8.80 25.86 -9.82
N GLY A 295 8.16 25.06 -10.68
CA GLY A 295 7.11 25.54 -11.57
C GLY A 295 5.90 26.12 -10.83
N LYS A 296 5.48 25.50 -9.72
CA LYS A 296 4.41 26.03 -8.85
C LYS A 296 4.78 27.40 -8.26
N SER A 297 6.03 27.56 -7.82
CA SER A 297 6.53 28.83 -7.29
C SER A 297 6.53 29.93 -8.37
N GLN A 298 6.98 29.61 -9.59
CA GLN A 298 6.97 30.54 -10.72
C GLN A 298 5.54 30.96 -11.11
N VAL A 299 4.60 30.02 -11.16
CA VAL A 299 3.18 30.31 -11.45
C VAL A 299 2.58 31.22 -10.37
N ALA A 300 2.91 31.00 -9.10
CA ALA A 300 2.46 31.87 -8.01
C ALA A 300 3.01 33.29 -8.14
N ASP A 301 4.30 33.45 -8.47
CA ASP A 301 4.89 34.78 -8.74
C ASP A 301 4.22 35.49 -9.92
N MET A 302 4.05 34.78 -11.04
CA MET A 302 3.38 35.33 -12.23
C MET A 302 1.92 35.74 -11.93
N THR A 303 1.23 34.96 -11.10
CA THR A 303 -0.15 35.28 -10.67
C THR A 303 -0.17 36.58 -9.85
N ASN A 304 0.76 36.74 -8.90
CA ASN A 304 0.88 37.97 -8.11
C ASN A 304 1.21 39.20 -8.97
N ARG A 305 2.14 39.03 -9.93
CA ARG A 305 2.50 40.11 -10.87
C ARG A 305 1.33 40.51 -11.76
N THR A 306 0.52 39.54 -12.19
CA THR A 306 -0.69 39.80 -12.98
C THR A 306 -1.73 40.56 -12.16
N ALA A 307 -1.99 40.13 -10.92
CA ALA A 307 -2.92 40.81 -10.02
C ALA A 307 -2.48 42.25 -9.71
N GLU A 308 -1.17 42.50 -9.57
CA GLU A 308 -0.66 43.86 -9.37
C GLU A 308 -0.79 44.71 -10.64
N ALA A 309 -0.50 44.15 -11.81
CA ALA A 309 -0.72 44.82 -13.09
C ALA A 309 -2.20 45.22 -13.27
N GLU A 310 -3.15 44.33 -12.96
CA GLU A 310 -4.59 44.60 -13.03
C GLU A 310 -5.01 45.79 -12.15
N LYS A 311 -4.48 45.90 -10.93
CA LYS A 311 -4.72 47.06 -10.05
C LYS A 311 -4.18 48.35 -10.68
N THR A 312 -2.96 48.30 -11.24
CA THR A 312 -2.36 49.48 -11.86
C THR A 312 -3.15 49.95 -13.09
N ILE A 313 -3.62 49.02 -13.93
CA ILE A 313 -4.47 49.31 -15.08
C ILE A 313 -5.76 49.96 -14.62
N SER A 314 -6.45 49.37 -13.64
CA SER A 314 -7.69 49.93 -13.08
C SER A 314 -7.49 51.36 -12.54
N ALA A 315 -6.37 51.61 -11.85
CA ALA A 315 -6.05 52.94 -11.34
C ALA A 315 -5.73 53.95 -12.46
N LEU A 316 -5.08 53.51 -13.54
CA LEU A 316 -4.81 54.35 -14.71
C LEU A 316 -6.07 54.68 -15.49
N GLU A 317 -6.97 53.70 -15.67
CA GLU A 317 -8.28 53.89 -16.30
C GLU A 317 -9.12 54.93 -15.56
N LEU A 318 -9.17 54.84 -14.22
CA LEU A 318 -9.87 55.83 -13.40
C LEU A 318 -9.28 57.24 -13.57
N LYS A 319 -7.94 57.35 -13.55
CA LYS A 319 -7.25 58.64 -13.75
C LYS A 319 -7.50 59.20 -15.15
N ALA A 320 -7.53 58.37 -16.19
CA ALA A 320 -7.83 58.78 -17.55
C ALA A 320 -9.27 59.31 -17.66
N ALA A 321 -10.24 58.61 -17.07
CA ALA A 321 -11.64 59.04 -17.05
C ALA A 321 -11.85 60.38 -16.34
N ILE A 322 -11.14 60.62 -15.22
CA ILE A 322 -11.19 61.90 -14.51
C ILE A 322 -10.63 63.03 -15.38
N ARG A 323 -9.45 62.84 -15.98
CA ARG A 323 -8.85 63.84 -16.88
C ARG A 323 -9.72 64.16 -18.07
N GLU A 324 -10.39 63.16 -18.64
CA GLU A 324 -11.33 63.36 -19.75
C GLU A 324 -12.53 64.23 -19.34
N LYS A 325 -13.09 63.99 -18.15
CA LYS A 325 -14.17 64.83 -17.61
C LYS A 325 -13.71 66.27 -17.38
N GLU A 326 -12.54 66.46 -16.78
CA GLU A 326 -11.95 67.79 -16.57
C GLU A 326 -11.67 68.51 -17.88
N ALA A 327 -11.17 67.81 -18.89
CA ALA A 327 -10.93 68.38 -20.22
C ALA A 327 -12.24 68.81 -20.90
N LYS A 328 -13.28 67.97 -20.85
CA LYS A 328 -14.62 68.29 -21.36
C LYS A 328 -15.23 69.50 -20.64
N GLU A 329 -15.04 69.60 -19.33
CA GLU A 329 -15.54 70.74 -18.56
C GLU A 329 -14.81 72.04 -18.91
N LYS A 330 -13.48 72.00 -19.01
CA LYS A 330 -12.69 73.13 -19.49
C LYS A 330 -13.11 73.58 -20.88
N GLU A 331 -13.37 72.63 -21.80
CA GLU A 331 -13.86 72.93 -23.14
C GLU A 331 -15.25 73.61 -23.12
N ARG A 332 -16.16 73.16 -22.25
CA ARG A 332 -17.47 73.82 -22.07
C ARG A 332 -17.30 75.25 -21.56
N GLN A 333 -16.43 75.46 -20.57
CA GLN A 333 -16.16 76.78 -20.00
C GLN A 333 -15.56 77.73 -21.04
N THR A 334 -14.59 77.27 -21.82
CA THR A 334 -13.99 78.10 -22.89
C THR A 334 -15.00 78.42 -23.98
N LYS A 335 -15.83 77.46 -24.40
CA LYS A 335 -16.93 77.71 -25.35
C LYS A 335 -17.95 78.72 -24.82
N ALA A 336 -18.35 78.61 -23.54
CA ALA A 336 -19.29 79.54 -22.92
C ALA A 336 -18.73 80.96 -22.84
N LEU A 337 -17.46 81.08 -22.45
CA LEU A 337 -16.75 82.36 -22.40
C LEU A 337 -16.62 82.98 -23.79
N TRP A 338 -16.25 82.19 -24.79
CA TRP A 338 -16.17 82.64 -26.18
C TRP A 338 -17.53 83.12 -26.71
N ALA A 339 -18.61 82.37 -26.44
CA ALA A 339 -19.95 82.78 -26.82
C ALA A 339 -20.40 84.08 -26.13
N SER A 340 -19.99 84.31 -24.88
CA SER A 340 -20.24 85.57 -24.18
C SER A 340 -19.48 86.73 -24.81
N TRP A 341 -18.20 86.50 -25.14
CA TRP A 341 -17.37 87.49 -25.81
C TRP A 341 -17.93 87.86 -27.19
N GLU A 342 -18.37 86.89 -27.98
CA GLU A 342 -18.97 87.15 -29.29
C GLU A 342 -20.28 87.93 -29.18
N ARG A 343 -21.15 87.59 -28.20
CA ARG A 343 -22.36 88.39 -27.91
C ARG A 343 -22.02 89.85 -27.58
N GLN A 344 -20.98 90.07 -26.77
CA GLN A 344 -20.55 91.40 -26.39
C GLN A 344 -19.99 92.17 -27.60
N LYS A 345 -19.20 91.52 -28.45
CA LYS A 345 -18.70 92.08 -29.71
C LYS A 345 -19.83 92.48 -30.65
N ILE A 346 -20.84 91.63 -30.85
CA ILE A 346 -22.02 91.95 -31.67
C ILE A 346 -22.73 93.19 -31.10
N LYS A 347 -22.97 93.24 -29.79
CA LYS A 347 -23.58 94.39 -29.12
C LYS A 347 -22.79 95.69 -29.35
N TYR A 348 -21.45 95.63 -29.20
CA TYR A 348 -20.60 96.78 -29.48
C TYR A 348 -20.65 97.22 -30.96
N GLU A 349 -20.74 96.28 -31.89
CA GLU A 349 -20.90 96.60 -33.32
C GLU A 349 -22.25 97.25 -33.62
N GLU A 350 -23.34 96.77 -33.03
CA GLU A 350 -24.68 97.37 -33.13
C GLU A 350 -24.70 98.80 -32.58
N GLU A 351 -24.16 99.01 -31.38
CA GLU A 351 -24.03 100.34 -30.76
C GLU A 351 -23.21 101.28 -31.65
N ARG A 352 -22.05 100.83 -32.15
CA ARG A 352 -21.21 101.61 -33.07
C ARG A 352 -21.94 101.96 -34.37
N ASN A 353 -22.71 101.03 -34.93
CA ASN A 353 -23.51 101.27 -36.14
C ASN A 353 -24.65 102.28 -35.88
N SER A 354 -25.28 102.21 -34.71
CA SER A 354 -26.28 103.19 -34.27
C SER A 354 -25.68 104.59 -34.15
N VAL A 355 -24.53 104.72 -33.49
CA VAL A 355 -23.79 106.00 -33.37
C VAL A 355 -23.43 106.55 -34.76
N ARG A 356 -22.92 105.70 -35.66
CA ARG A 356 -22.63 106.10 -37.06
C ARG A 356 -23.87 106.60 -37.79
N LYS A 357 -25.03 105.95 -37.60
CA LYS A 357 -26.30 106.36 -38.20
C LYS A 357 -26.77 107.72 -37.66
N MET A 358 -26.69 107.92 -36.34
CA MET A 358 -27.03 109.19 -35.70
C MET A 358 -26.11 110.32 -36.17
N ALA A 359 -24.80 110.08 -36.25
CA ALA A 359 -23.85 111.05 -36.79
C ALA A 359 -24.17 111.41 -38.26
N ALA A 360 -24.48 110.42 -39.10
CA ALA A 360 -24.85 110.66 -40.49
C ALA A 360 -26.15 111.47 -40.62
N LEU A 361 -27.15 111.24 -39.75
CA LEU A 361 -28.38 112.04 -39.71
C LEU A 361 -28.10 113.49 -39.28
N SER A 362 -27.26 113.70 -38.27
CA SER A 362 -26.83 115.04 -37.84
C SER A 362 -26.12 115.80 -38.96
N VAL A 363 -25.19 115.15 -39.68
CA VAL A 363 -24.50 115.74 -40.84
C VAL A 363 -25.48 116.08 -41.97
N LYS A 364 -26.47 115.20 -42.26
CA LYS A 364 -27.52 115.48 -43.25
C LYS A 364 -28.40 116.67 -42.84
N SER A 365 -28.75 116.78 -41.56
CA SER A 365 -29.55 117.89 -41.03
C SER A 365 -28.80 119.22 -41.16
N ILE A 366 -27.51 119.23 -40.83
CA ILE A 366 -26.62 120.39 -41.01
C ILE A 366 -26.51 120.76 -42.50
N LYS A 367 -26.25 119.79 -43.39
CA LYS A 367 -26.18 120.03 -44.85
C LYS A 367 -27.48 120.61 -45.41
N THR A 368 -28.63 120.16 -44.91
CA THR A 368 -29.94 120.67 -45.32
C THR A 368 -30.16 122.09 -44.82
N LYS A 369 -29.81 122.40 -43.57
CA LYS A 369 -29.85 123.77 -43.02
C LYS A 369 -28.93 124.71 -43.78
N VAL A 370 -27.71 124.28 -44.11
CA VAL A 370 -26.75 125.05 -44.92
C VAL A 370 -27.30 125.29 -46.33
N ARG A 371 -27.90 124.27 -46.97
CA ARG A 371 -28.54 124.43 -48.29
C ARG A 371 -29.70 125.43 -48.26
N VAL A 372 -30.59 125.34 -47.26
CA VAL A 372 -31.70 126.29 -47.08
C VAL A 372 -31.19 127.71 -46.82
N PHE A 373 -30.09 127.86 -46.06
CA PHE A 373 -29.46 129.15 -45.81
C PHE A 373 -28.83 129.75 -47.07
N ILE A 374 -28.23 128.93 -47.93
CA ILE A 374 -27.65 129.36 -49.20
C ILE A 374 -28.77 129.72 -50.21
N SER A 375 -29.83 128.93 -50.31
CA SER A 375 -30.97 129.21 -51.23
C SER A 375 -31.88 130.38 -50.82
N ARG A 376 -31.64 131.02 -49.66
CA ARG A 376 -32.34 132.24 -49.21
C ARG A 376 -31.60 133.52 -49.57
N LYS A 377 -30.45 133.41 -50.25
CA LYS A 377 -29.53 134.50 -50.57
C LYS A 377 -29.48 134.86 -52.05
N ASP A 378 -30.25 134.16 -52.88
CA ASP A 378 -30.63 134.53 -54.25
C ASP A 378 -32.10 134.97 -54.21
#